data_AF-A0AAC9NB83-F1
#
_entry.id   AF-A0AAC9NB83-F1
#
_cell.length_a   1.000
_cell.length_b   1.000
_cell.length_c   1.000
_cell.angle_alpha   90.00
_cell.angle_beta   90.00
_cell.angle_gamma   90.00
#
_symmetry.space_group_name_H-M   'P 1'
#
loop_
_entity.id
_entity.type
_entity.pdbx_description
1 polymer ?
#
loop_
_entity_poly.entity_id
_entity_poly.type
_entity_poly.pdbx_seq_one_letter_code
_entity_poly.pdbx_strand_id
1 'polypeptide(L)'
;MNEEAVEIMSHAIEQVLGKEQLDPPIVTTGGEDFHFYAAEIPHIKSTMLGLGCDLKPGLHHPYMTFDRSSIFTGIESLTEAIYQSLQQHSS
;
A
#
# COMPACT_ATOMS: atom_id res chain seq x y z
N MET A 1 4.00 4.22 -10.35
CA MET A 1 4.66 3.75 -9.12
C MET A 1 6.08 3.36 -9.44
N ASN A 2 7.00 3.45 -8.47
CA ASN A 2 8.37 2.98 -8.61
C ASN A 2 8.46 1.48 -8.31
N GLU A 3 9.19 0.72 -9.15
CA GLU A 3 9.26 -0.75 -9.06
C GLU A 3 9.87 -1.23 -7.73
N GLU A 4 10.97 -0.64 -7.29
CA GLU A 4 11.63 -1.00 -6.03
C GLU A 4 10.73 -0.72 -4.82
N ALA A 5 10.03 0.42 -4.80
CA ALA A 5 9.07 0.71 -3.73
C ALA A 5 7.90 -0.28 -3.72
N VAL A 6 7.42 -0.71 -4.90
CA VAL A 6 6.39 -1.75 -5.03
C VAL A 6 6.90 -3.09 -4.51
N GLU A 7 8.15 -3.46 -4.79
CA GLU A 7 8.77 -4.71 -4.31
C GLU A 7 8.88 -4.73 -2.78
N ILE A 8 9.35 -3.64 -2.16
CA ILE A 8 9.43 -3.53 -0.70
C ILE A 8 8.03 -3.69 -0.07
N MET A 9 7.03 -2.98 -0.60
CA MET A 9 5.66 -3.09 -0.09
C MET A 9 5.09 -4.49 -0.27
N SER A 10 5.34 -5.12 -1.43
CA SER A 10 4.90 -6.48 -1.73
C SER A 10 5.52 -7.47 -0.74
N HIS A 11 6.82 -7.38 -0.50
CA HIS A 11 7.50 -8.26 0.45
C HIS A 11 6.98 -8.04 1.88
N ALA A 12 6.77 -6.79 2.30
CA ALA A 12 6.19 -6.48 3.60
C ALA A 12 4.79 -7.11 3.78
N ILE A 13 3.92 -7.02 2.77
CA ILE A 13 2.60 -7.67 2.79
C ILE A 13 2.74 -9.20 2.88
N GLU A 14 3.63 -9.79 2.08
CA GLU A 14 3.87 -11.25 2.11
C GLU A 14 4.37 -11.72 3.49
N GLN A 15 5.21 -10.94 4.17
CA GLN A 15 5.71 -11.26 5.51
C GLN A 15 4.62 -11.19 6.58
N VAL A 16 3.71 -10.20 6.48
CA VAL A 16 2.64 -10.00 7.47
C VAL A 16 1.48 -10.97 7.27
N LEU A 17 1.04 -11.17 6.03
CA LEU A 17 -0.21 -11.89 5.71
C LEU A 17 0.00 -13.22 4.99
N GLY A 18 1.20 -13.48 4.49
CA GLY A 18 1.49 -14.60 3.61
C GLY A 18 1.25 -14.28 2.13
N LYS A 19 1.96 -14.99 1.27
CA LYS A 19 1.98 -14.77 -0.18
C LYS A 19 0.62 -14.89 -0.87
N GLU A 20 -0.25 -15.76 -0.38
CA GLU A 20 -1.61 -15.98 -0.91
C GLU A 20 -2.53 -14.75 -0.73
N GLN A 21 -2.16 -13.82 0.17
CA GLN A 21 -2.93 -12.60 0.48
C GLN A 21 -2.41 -11.36 -0.24
N LEU A 22 -1.40 -11.51 -1.12
CA LEU A 22 -0.91 -10.43 -1.96
C LEU A 22 -1.62 -10.49 -3.32
N ASP A 23 -2.38 -9.44 -3.62
CA ASP A 23 -2.91 -9.22 -4.96
C ASP A 23 -1.93 -8.39 -5.82
N PRO A 24 -1.92 -8.58 -7.16
CA PRO A 24 -1.14 -7.75 -8.05
C PRO A 24 -1.63 -6.29 -7.99
N PRO A 25 -0.75 -5.31 -8.27
CA PRO A 25 -1.16 -3.91 -8.29
C PRO A 25 -2.32 -3.68 -9.28
N ILE A 26 -3.36 -3.01 -8.81
CA ILE A 26 -4.53 -2.68 -9.63
C ILE A 26 -4.41 -1.29 -10.25
N VAL A 27 -4.93 -1.13 -11.46
CA VAL A 27 -5.09 0.19 -12.08
C VAL A 27 -6.50 0.70 -11.77
N THR A 28 -6.58 1.78 -11.00
CA THR A 28 -7.86 2.45 -10.71
C THR A 28 -8.11 3.57 -11.71
N THR A 29 -9.38 3.79 -12.08
CA THR A 29 -9.77 4.89 -12.99
C THR A 29 -9.88 6.26 -12.30
N GLY A 30 -9.84 6.29 -10.96
CA GLY A 30 -9.82 7.52 -10.17
C GLY A 30 -8.46 8.20 -10.20
N GLY A 31 -8.46 9.54 -10.20
CA GLY A 31 -7.25 10.34 -10.05
C GLY A 31 -6.86 10.45 -8.58
N GLU A 32 -5.57 10.29 -8.29
CA GLU A 32 -5.00 10.39 -6.94
C GLU A 32 -3.83 11.36 -6.98
N ASP A 33 -3.85 12.36 -6.10
CA ASP A 33 -2.87 13.47 -6.12
C ASP A 33 -1.50 13.06 -5.58
N PHE A 34 -1.42 11.92 -4.88
CA PHE A 34 -0.16 11.34 -4.38
C PHE A 34 0.88 11.13 -5.49
N HIS A 35 0.45 10.99 -6.74
CA HIS A 35 1.35 10.90 -7.90
C HIS A 35 2.21 12.15 -8.10
N PHE A 36 1.78 13.32 -7.62
CA PHE A 36 2.58 14.55 -7.71
C PHE A 36 3.88 14.47 -6.93
N TYR A 37 3.98 13.69 -5.85
CA TYR A 37 5.25 13.54 -5.13
C TYR A 37 6.36 12.98 -6.04
N ALA A 38 6.04 11.96 -6.84
CA ALA A 38 7.00 11.39 -7.79
C ALA A 38 7.29 12.35 -8.97
N ALA A 39 6.31 13.14 -9.39
CA ALA A 39 6.48 14.10 -10.47
C ALA A 39 7.37 15.29 -10.06
N GLU A 40 7.15 15.84 -8.87
CA GLU A 40 7.84 17.05 -8.38
C GLU A 40 9.18 16.74 -7.71
N ILE A 41 9.39 15.50 -7.24
CA ILE A 41 10.63 15.06 -6.59
C ILE A 41 11.17 13.84 -7.37
N PRO A 42 11.90 14.01 -8.48
CA PRO A 42 12.23 12.93 -9.41
C PRO A 42 12.98 11.73 -8.82
N HIS A 43 13.63 11.91 -7.66
CA HIS A 43 14.40 10.87 -6.98
C HIS A 43 13.63 10.15 -5.87
N ILE A 44 12.40 10.59 -5.54
CA ILE A 44 11.59 9.89 -4.54
C ILE A 44 11.00 8.62 -5.16
N LYS A 45 11.26 7.48 -4.52
CA LYS A 45 10.65 6.20 -4.88
C LYS A 45 9.32 6.11 -4.13
N SER A 46 8.20 6.15 -4.85
CA SER A 46 6.88 6.10 -4.24
C SER A 46 6.04 4.93 -4.77
N THR A 47 5.24 4.38 -3.87
CA THR A 47 4.22 3.37 -4.12
C THR A 47 2.99 3.64 -3.25
N MET A 48 1.91 2.90 -3.46
CA MET A 48 0.70 2.96 -2.66
C MET A 48 0.32 1.57 -2.14
N LEU A 49 -0.25 1.52 -0.94
CA LEU A 49 -0.81 0.30 -0.36
C LEU A 49 -2.32 0.24 -0.66
N GLY A 50 -2.76 -0.80 -1.37
CA GLY A 50 -4.15 -1.19 -1.41
C GLY A 50 -4.46 -2.11 -0.23
N LEU A 51 -5.39 -1.71 0.65
CA LEU A 51 -5.80 -2.51 1.81
C LEU A 51 -7.18 -3.12 1.58
N GLY A 52 -7.23 -4.44 1.43
CA GLY A 52 -8.48 -5.19 1.45
C GLY A 52 -9.15 -5.05 2.81
N CYS A 53 -10.38 -4.51 2.84
CA CYS A 53 -11.10 -4.25 4.08
C CYS A 53 -12.61 -4.49 3.99
N ASP A 54 -13.06 -5.32 3.04
CA ASP A 54 -14.49 -5.61 2.79
C ASP A 54 -15.38 -4.36 2.69
N LEU A 55 -14.87 -3.34 1.98
CA LEU A 55 -15.55 -2.06 1.84
C LEU A 55 -16.87 -2.23 1.07
N LYS A 56 -17.97 -1.79 1.67
CA LYS A 56 -19.33 -1.92 1.11
C LYS A 56 -20.16 -0.65 1.34
N PRO A 57 -21.07 -0.29 0.41
CA PRO A 57 -21.20 -0.86 -0.94
C PRO A 57 -20.12 -0.36 -1.90
N GLY A 58 -19.41 0.71 -1.56
CA GLY A 58 -18.40 1.35 -2.38
C GLY A 58 -17.97 2.68 -1.78
N LEU A 59 -16.86 3.23 -2.29
CA LEU A 59 -16.36 4.54 -1.86
C LEU A 59 -17.41 5.63 -2.14
N HIS A 60 -17.42 6.68 -1.31
CA HIS A 60 -18.33 7.84 -1.38
C HIS A 60 -19.83 7.56 -1.16
N HIS A 61 -20.23 6.32 -0.89
CA HIS A 61 -21.61 6.03 -0.53
C HIS A 61 -21.94 6.51 0.90
N PRO A 62 -23.12 7.09 1.19
CA PRO A 62 -23.45 7.64 2.53
C PRO A 62 -23.47 6.60 3.65
N TYR A 63 -23.69 5.33 3.30
CA TYR A 63 -23.65 4.19 4.23
C TYR A 63 -22.39 3.33 4.04
N MET A 64 -21.32 3.91 3.49
CA MET A 64 -20.05 3.20 3.34
C MET A 64 -19.54 2.70 4.70
N THR A 65 -19.14 1.44 4.74
CA THR A 65 -18.52 0.78 5.89
C THR A 65 -17.44 -0.18 5.41
N PHE A 66 -16.60 -0.62 6.34
CA PHE A 66 -15.50 -1.56 6.09
C PHE A 66 -15.21 -2.34 7.38
N ASP A 67 -14.51 -3.47 7.25
CA ASP A 67 -14.04 -4.23 8.40
C ASP A 67 -12.89 -3.50 9.09
N ARG A 68 -13.16 -3.02 10.31
CA ARG A 68 -12.21 -2.28 11.14
C ARG A 68 -11.05 -3.14 11.64
N SER A 69 -11.18 -4.47 11.63
CA SER A 69 -10.06 -5.35 11.98
C SER A 69 -8.87 -5.18 11.01
N SER A 70 -9.16 -4.85 9.74
CA SER A 70 -8.18 -4.60 8.68
C SER A 70 -7.24 -3.43 8.98
N ILE A 71 -7.59 -2.54 9.91
CA ILE A 71 -6.70 -1.45 10.35
C ILE A 71 -5.39 -2.01 10.91
N PHE A 72 -5.45 -3.12 11.67
CA PHE A 72 -4.26 -3.73 12.23
C PHE A 72 -3.36 -4.29 11.14
N THR A 73 -3.93 -4.96 10.15
CA THR A 73 -3.22 -5.39 8.95
C THR A 73 -2.54 -4.23 8.23
N GLY A 74 -3.24 -3.11 8.04
CA GLY A 74 -2.66 -1.92 7.42
C GLY A 74 -1.48 -1.34 8.22
N ILE A 75 -1.59 -1.30 9.55
CA ILE A 75 -0.52 -0.85 10.44
C ILE A 75 0.70 -1.77 10.32
N GLU A 76 0.50 -3.09 10.40
CA GLU A 76 1.58 -4.08 10.35
C GLU A 76 2.30 -4.04 9.01
N SER A 77 1.57 -4.06 7.88
CA SER A 77 2.17 -4.00 6.55
C SER A 77 2.96 -2.70 6.31
N LEU A 78 2.43 -1.54 6.73
CA LEU A 78 3.16 -0.27 6.61
C LEU A 78 4.39 -0.22 7.51
N THR A 79 4.29 -0.76 8.73
CA THR A 79 5.42 -0.80 9.68
C THR A 79 6.55 -1.67 9.13
N GLU A 80 6.21 -2.85 8.62
CA GLU A 80 7.17 -3.77 8.01
C GLU A 80 7.81 -3.16 6.75
N ALA A 81 7.04 -2.48 5.89
CA ALA A 81 7.59 -1.79 4.72
C ALA A 81 8.58 -0.68 5.11
N ILE A 82 8.31 0.06 6.18
CA ILE A 82 9.24 1.07 6.72
C ILE A 82 10.51 0.39 7.24
N TYR A 83 10.37 -0.70 8.00
CA TYR A 83 11.51 -1.44 8.54
C TYR A 83 12.43 -1.95 7.42
N GLN A 84 11.88 -2.60 6.41
CA GLN A 84 12.64 -3.10 5.25
C GLN A 84 13.30 -1.95 4.47
N SER A 85 12.58 -0.84 4.25
CA SER A 85 13.13 0.34 3.58
C SER A 85 14.37 0.88 4.30
N LEU A 86 14.32 0.95 5.64
CA LEU A 86 15.44 1.40 6.47
C LEU A 86 16.62 0.43 6.42
N GLN A 87 16.37 -0.89 6.45
CA GLN A 87 17.42 -1.90 6.37
C GLN A 87 18.18 -1.84 5.03
N GLN A 88 17.47 -1.72 3.92
CA GLN A 88 18.06 -1.65 2.58
C GLN A 88 18.98 -0.44 2.38
N HIS A 89 18.76 0.64 3.14
CA HIS A 89 19.55 1.88 3.07
C HIS A 89 20.51 2.06 4.25
N SER A 90 20.63 1.08 5.15
CA SER A 90 21.58 1.10 6.28
C SER A 90 22.89 0.37 5.97
N SER A 91 23.13 -0.04 4.71
CA SER A 91 24.32 -0.78 4.25
C SER A 91 25.19 0.05 3.31
#